data_AF-A0A1U8MY56-F1
#
_entry.id   AF-A0A1U8MY56-F1
#
_cell.length_a   1.000
_cell.length_b   1.000
_cell.length_c   1.000
_cell.angle_alpha   90.00
_cell.angle_beta   90.00
_cell.angle_gamma   90.00
#
_symmetry.space_group_name_H-M   'P 1'
#
loop_
_entity.id
_entity.type
_entity.pdbx_description
1 polymer ?
#
loop_
_entity_poly.entity_id
_entity_poly.type
_entity_poly.pdbx_seq_one_letter_code
_entity_poly.pdbx_strand_id
1 'polypeptide(L)'
;VDEARHGGWRWDMADGRGRDAALGLASWVLFRCLKYWLKGESKGKTEVFVENLPSGPDNINLAPDGSFWIALIQIVPQGMEFVHTSKALKLIISNFPKLVELVESGVKKKATVINVAANGNIIKRFDDPDGTVVSFVTSALVFEDHLYLGSLKNDFVAKFPLK
;
A
#
# COMPACT_ATOMS: atom_id res chain seq x y z
N VAL A 1 0.19 -17.77 25.42
CA VAL A 1 1.02 -17.23 24.32
C VAL A 1 0.03 -16.59 23.38
N ASP A 2 -0.30 -15.32 23.61
CA ASP A 2 -1.36 -14.59 22.90
C ASP A 2 -0.77 -13.91 21.66
N GLU A 3 -1.12 -14.42 20.47
CA GLU A 3 -0.94 -13.72 19.20
C GLU A 3 -2.06 -12.67 19.06
N ALA A 4 -1.72 -11.42 19.36
CA ALA A 4 -2.62 -10.30 19.11
C ALA A 4 -2.69 -9.99 17.60
N ARG A 5 -3.86 -10.27 17.04
CA ARG A 5 -4.36 -9.99 15.69
C ARG A 5 -4.18 -8.51 15.25
N HIS A 6 -3.01 -8.17 14.73
CA HIS A 6 -2.83 -6.99 13.87
C HIS A 6 -2.23 -7.48 12.56
N GLY A 7 -2.89 -7.19 11.43
CA GLY A 7 -2.53 -7.68 10.08
C GLY A 7 -1.24 -7.12 9.50
N GLY A 8 -0.14 -7.17 10.26
CA GLY A 8 1.19 -6.78 9.82
C GLY A 8 2.00 -7.98 9.35
N TRP A 9 2.59 -7.87 8.16
CA TRP A 9 3.52 -8.86 7.61
C TRP A 9 4.95 -8.66 8.14
N ARG A 10 5.49 -9.67 8.83
CA ARG A 10 6.87 -9.64 9.35
C ARG A 10 7.88 -9.84 8.22
N TRP A 11 8.81 -8.90 8.06
CA TRP A 11 9.92 -9.03 7.11
C TRP A 11 11.25 -9.10 7.86
N ASP A 12 12.09 -10.08 7.54
CA ASP A 12 13.48 -10.10 8.01
C ASP A 12 14.32 -9.30 7.00
N MET A 13 14.53 -8.00 7.28
CA MET A 13 15.35 -7.14 6.42
C MET A 13 16.82 -7.31 6.78
N ALA A 14 17.66 -7.59 5.78
CA ALA A 14 19.09 -7.40 5.89
C ALA A 14 19.41 -5.99 5.40
N ASP A 15 19.39 -5.00 6.30
CA ASP A 15 20.28 -3.87 6.07
C ASP A 15 21.72 -4.43 6.20
N GLY A 16 22.71 -3.82 5.56
CA GLY A 16 24.10 -4.30 5.57
C GLY A 16 24.76 -4.37 6.97
N ARG A 17 24.00 -4.28 8.07
CA ARG A 17 24.46 -4.35 9.48
C ARG A 17 23.88 -5.53 10.27
N GLY A 18 23.21 -6.47 9.61
CA GLY A 18 22.91 -7.78 10.19
C GLY A 18 21.55 -7.87 10.91
N ARG A 19 20.62 -8.57 10.27
CA ARG A 19 19.35 -9.11 10.81
C ARG A 19 18.50 -8.13 11.64
N ASP A 20 18.18 -7.00 11.04
CA ASP A 20 17.16 -6.08 11.54
C ASP A 20 15.79 -6.45 10.95
N ALA A 21 15.02 -7.25 11.68
CA ALA A 21 13.65 -7.55 11.28
C ALA A 21 12.79 -6.28 11.42
N ALA A 22 11.93 -6.00 10.44
CA ALA A 22 11.05 -4.84 10.46
C ALA A 22 9.65 -5.14 9.91
N LEU A 23 8.65 -4.42 10.42
CA LEU A 23 7.26 -4.49 9.98
C LEU A 23 6.93 -3.25 9.15
N GLY A 24 6.38 -3.45 7.95
CA GLY A 24 5.83 -2.37 7.13
C GLY A 24 4.41 -2.04 7.61
N LEU A 25 4.16 -0.77 7.91
CA LEU A 25 2.83 -0.27 8.25
C LEU A 25 2.39 0.76 7.20
N ALA A 26 1.23 0.56 6.59
CA ALA A 26 0.68 1.50 5.62
C ALA A 26 -0.24 2.52 6.32
N SER A 27 -0.06 3.80 6.02
CA SER A 27 -0.96 4.87 6.48
C SER A 27 -1.65 5.53 5.29
N TRP A 28 -2.82 5.00 4.95
CA TRP A 28 -3.72 5.50 3.90
C TRP A 28 -3.95 7.01 3.90
N VAL A 29 -4.16 7.56 5.10
CA VAL A 29 -4.52 8.98 5.29
C VAL A 29 -3.32 9.90 5.18
N LEU A 30 -2.11 9.36 5.39
CA LEU A 30 -0.87 10.14 5.43
C LEU A 30 0.01 9.87 4.21
N PHE A 31 -0.48 9.11 3.23
CA PHE A 31 0.23 8.82 1.97
C PHE A 31 1.68 8.37 2.18
N ARG A 32 1.89 7.51 3.19
CA ARG A 32 3.21 7.04 3.59
C ARG A 32 3.17 5.63 4.14
N CYS A 33 4.30 4.95 4.08
CA CYS A 33 4.57 3.72 4.79
C CYS A 33 5.57 3.98 5.92
N LEU A 34 5.37 3.31 7.04
CA LEU A 34 6.25 3.36 8.20
C LEU A 34 6.98 2.02 8.35
N LYS A 35 8.17 2.08 8.93
CA LYS A 35 8.96 0.92 9.30
C LYS A 35 9.03 0.84 10.82
N TYR A 36 8.68 -0.32 11.35
CA TYR A 36 8.81 -0.63 12.78
C TYR A 36 9.95 -1.62 13.00
N TRP A 37 10.91 -1.26 13.85
CA TRP A 37 12.10 -2.07 14.12
C TRP A 37 11.82 -3.15 15.17
N LEU A 38 12.01 -4.42 14.81
CA LEU A 38 11.78 -5.58 15.69
C LEU A 38 13.05 -6.03 16.43
N LYS A 39 14.23 -5.70 15.89
CA LYS A 39 15.56 -6.07 16.40
C LYS A 39 16.53 -4.88 16.27
N GLY A 40 17.75 -5.06 16.77
CA GLY A 40 18.80 -4.03 16.74
C GLY A 40 18.64 -2.94 17.80
N GLU A 41 19.52 -1.94 17.75
CA GLU A 41 19.53 -0.78 18.67
C GLU A 41 18.27 0.10 18.53
N SER A 42 17.63 0.06 17.35
CA SER A 42 16.40 0.78 17.06
C SER A 42 15.14 0.00 17.46
N LYS A 43 15.26 -1.18 18.08
CA LYS A 43 14.11 -2.02 18.47
C LYS A 43 13.03 -1.22 19.18
N GLY A 44 11.79 -1.38 18.74
CA GLY A 44 10.62 -0.70 19.29
C GLY A 44 10.37 0.69 18.71
N LYS A 45 11.26 1.23 17.88
CA LYS A 45 11.08 2.52 17.22
C LYS A 45 10.30 2.36 15.91
N THR A 46 9.60 3.43 15.54
CA THR A 46 8.95 3.58 14.24
C THR A 46 9.59 4.75 13.49
N GLU A 47 9.87 4.58 12.22
CA GLU A 47 10.36 5.64 11.33
C GLU A 47 9.57 5.67 10.02
N VAL A 48 9.69 6.77 9.28
CA VAL A 48 9.10 6.86 7.94
C VAL A 48 9.95 6.00 6.99
N PHE A 49 9.29 5.10 6.27
CA PHE A 49 9.94 4.26 5.27
C PHE A 49 9.91 4.90 3.88
N VAL A 50 8.72 5.29 3.44
CA VAL A 50 8.50 6.05 2.21
C VAL A 50 7.32 6.98 2.44
N GLU A 51 7.42 8.20 1.95
CA GLU A 51 6.40 9.24 2.10
C GLU A 51 6.13 9.95 0.76
N ASN A 52 5.18 10.89 0.77
CA ASN A 52 4.74 11.62 -0.43
C ASN A 52 4.25 10.69 -1.55
N LEU A 53 3.57 9.61 -1.18
CA LEU A 53 3.00 8.68 -2.14
C LEU A 53 1.85 9.37 -2.90
N PRO A 54 1.67 9.06 -4.20
CA PRO A 54 0.66 9.68 -5.06
C PRO A 54 -0.78 9.31 -4.68
N SER A 55 -0.96 8.21 -3.93
CA SER A 55 -2.22 7.75 -3.39
C SER A 55 -1.98 6.82 -2.21
N GLY A 56 -3.05 6.40 -1.53
CA GLY A 56 -2.94 5.67 -0.28
C GLY A 56 -2.30 4.30 -0.48
N PRO A 57 -1.30 3.91 0.33
CA PRO A 57 -0.70 2.57 0.24
C PRO A 57 -1.60 1.50 0.87
N ASP A 58 -1.74 0.37 0.18
CA ASP A 58 -2.45 -0.84 0.62
C ASP A 58 -1.47 -1.89 1.13
N ASN A 59 -1.54 -3.09 0.58
CA ASN A 59 -0.64 -4.17 0.86
C ASN A 59 0.77 -3.86 0.38
N ILE A 60 1.71 -4.12 1.27
CA ILE A 60 3.16 -4.10 1.05
C ILE A 60 3.59 -5.57 1.02
N ASN A 61 4.34 -6.00 0.01
CA ASN A 61 4.92 -7.34 -0.08
C ASN A 61 6.42 -7.26 -0.36
N LEU A 62 7.22 -8.03 0.38
CA LEU A 62 8.65 -8.20 0.13
C LEU A 62 8.88 -8.98 -1.17
N ALA A 63 9.77 -8.48 -2.00
CA ALA A 63 10.29 -9.17 -3.17
C ALA A 63 11.53 -10.00 -2.79
N PRO A 64 11.86 -11.04 -3.58
CA PRO A 64 13.03 -11.89 -3.32
C PRO A 64 14.37 -11.15 -3.25
N ASP A 65 14.47 -9.99 -3.90
CA ASP A 65 15.67 -9.14 -3.93
C ASP A 65 15.78 -8.19 -2.73
N GLY A 66 14.83 -8.24 -1.78
CA GLY A 66 14.79 -7.36 -0.62
C GLY A 66 14.12 -6.01 -0.86
N SER A 67 13.61 -5.74 -2.06
CA SER A 67 12.72 -4.60 -2.34
C SER A 67 11.28 -4.91 -1.92
N PHE A 68 10.38 -3.92 -2.01
CA PHE A 68 8.98 -4.05 -1.65
C PHE A 68 8.07 -3.62 -2.79
N TRP A 69 7.05 -4.43 -3.08
CA TRP A 69 5.94 -4.01 -3.93
C TRP A 69 4.80 -3.50 -3.08
N ILE A 70 4.30 -2.31 -3.42
CA ILE A 70 3.24 -1.64 -2.68
C ILE A 70 2.13 -1.29 -3.67
N ALA A 71 0.93 -1.79 -3.42
CA ALA A 71 -0.25 -1.35 -4.15
C ALA A 71 -0.71 0.00 -3.63
N LEU A 72 -1.06 0.91 -4.54
CA LEU A 72 -1.58 2.23 -4.18
C LEU A 72 -3.04 2.34 -4.65
N ILE A 73 -3.96 2.53 -3.72
CA ILE A 73 -5.38 2.67 -4.05
C ILE A 73 -5.83 4.12 -3.94
N GLN A 74 -6.90 4.40 -4.67
CA GLN A 74 -7.66 5.62 -4.53
C GLN A 74 -9.03 5.26 -3.96
N ILE A 75 -9.35 5.75 -2.76
CA ILE A 75 -10.64 5.55 -2.07
C ILE A 75 -11.49 6.82 -2.02
N VAL A 76 -10.92 7.95 -2.40
CA VAL A 76 -11.63 9.23 -2.54
C VAL A 76 -11.29 9.87 -3.88
N PRO A 77 -12.20 10.71 -4.40
CA PRO A 77 -11.88 11.58 -5.53
C PRO A 77 -10.62 12.39 -5.23
N GLN A 78 -9.83 12.64 -6.28
CA GLN A 78 -8.64 13.48 -6.15
C GLN A 78 -9.05 14.88 -5.68
N GLY A 79 -8.36 15.42 -4.67
CA GLY A 79 -8.71 16.69 -4.03
C GLY A 79 -9.71 16.56 -2.87
N MET A 80 -10.23 15.36 -2.58
CA MET A 80 -11.09 15.09 -1.41
C MET A 80 -10.39 14.30 -0.31
N GLU A 81 -9.05 14.32 -0.26
CA GLU A 81 -8.26 13.57 0.73
C GLU A 81 -8.59 14.00 2.17
N PHE A 82 -9.02 15.25 2.36
CA PHE A 82 -9.46 15.80 3.65
C PHE A 82 -10.67 15.06 4.26
N VAL A 83 -11.47 14.37 3.45
CA VAL A 83 -12.55 13.51 3.94
C VAL A 83 -11.98 12.44 4.88
N HIS A 84 -10.77 11.93 4.60
CA HIS A 84 -10.16 10.91 5.43
C HIS A 84 -9.47 11.44 6.69
N THR A 85 -9.14 12.73 6.73
CA THR A 85 -8.49 13.37 7.88
C THR A 85 -9.50 13.88 8.93
N SER A 86 -10.76 14.09 8.56
CA SER A 86 -11.80 14.59 9.46
C SER A 86 -12.82 13.54 9.90
N LYS A 87 -12.88 13.27 11.21
CA LYS A 87 -13.88 12.36 11.81
C LYS A 87 -15.32 12.86 11.62
N ALA A 88 -15.54 14.17 11.76
CA ALA A 88 -16.86 14.77 11.63
C ALA A 88 -17.40 14.64 10.19
N LEU A 89 -16.56 14.89 9.19
CA LEU A 89 -16.93 14.72 7.78
C LEU A 89 -17.25 13.26 7.44
N LYS A 90 -16.44 12.31 7.93
CA LYS A 90 -16.76 10.87 7.77
C LYS A 90 -18.12 10.51 8.34
N LEU A 91 -18.43 10.99 9.55
CA LEU A 91 -19.72 10.73 10.17
C LEU A 91 -20.86 11.29 9.32
N ILE A 92 -20.76 12.54 8.85
CA ILE A 92 -21.76 13.14 7.98
C ILE A 92 -21.93 12.29 6.71
N ILE A 93 -20.85 12.08 5.93
CA ILE A 93 -20.91 11.33 4.68
C ILE A 93 -21.50 9.93 4.89
N SER A 94 -21.05 9.20 5.92
CA SER A 94 -21.52 7.84 6.22
C SER A 94 -23.01 7.75 6.56
N ASN A 95 -23.63 8.84 7.06
CA ASN A 95 -25.05 8.86 7.40
C ASN A 95 -25.96 9.24 6.21
N PHE A 96 -25.38 9.68 5.08
CA PHE A 96 -26.15 10.09 3.91
C PHE A 96 -25.74 9.26 2.68
N PRO A 97 -26.54 8.25 2.28
CA PRO A 97 -26.22 7.35 1.16
C PRO A 97 -25.87 8.07 -0.15
N LYS A 98 -26.54 9.18 -0.45
CA LYS A 98 -26.24 10.00 -1.64
C LYS A 98 -24.85 10.64 -1.60
N LEU A 99 -24.34 10.99 -0.41
CA LEU A 99 -22.99 11.52 -0.26
C LEU A 99 -21.95 10.40 -0.41
N VAL A 100 -22.25 9.21 0.11
CA VAL A 100 -21.42 8.02 -0.13
C VAL A 100 -21.32 7.73 -1.62
N GLU A 101 -22.45 7.67 -2.32
CA GLU A 101 -22.50 7.45 -3.77
C GLU A 101 -21.74 8.53 -4.55
N LEU A 102 -21.85 9.80 -4.16
CA LEU A 102 -21.11 10.90 -4.79
C LEU A 102 -19.59 10.75 -4.61
N VAL A 103 -19.15 10.38 -3.40
CA VAL A 103 -17.73 10.16 -3.12
C VAL A 103 -17.20 8.95 -3.89
N GLU A 104 -17.94 7.84 -3.87
CA GLU A 104 -17.55 6.59 -4.55
C GLU A 104 -17.54 6.73 -6.07
N SER A 105 -18.54 7.39 -6.66
CA SER A 105 -18.62 7.63 -8.11
C SER A 105 -17.53 8.55 -8.63
N GLY A 106 -17.00 9.45 -7.79
CA GLY A 106 -15.86 10.28 -8.14
C GLY A 106 -14.50 9.56 -8.06
N VAL A 107 -14.45 8.33 -7.53
CA VAL A 107 -13.24 7.51 -7.54
C VAL A 107 -13.03 6.93 -8.94
N LYS A 108 -11.95 7.37 -9.59
CA LYS A 108 -11.56 6.82 -10.89
C LYS A 108 -11.08 5.38 -10.75
N LYS A 109 -11.48 4.53 -11.70
CA LYS A 109 -10.86 3.22 -11.90
C LYS A 109 -9.41 3.44 -12.28
N LYS A 110 -8.50 2.82 -11.55
CA LYS A 110 -7.08 2.81 -11.85
C LYS A 110 -6.38 1.71 -11.06
N ALA A 111 -5.20 1.34 -11.53
CA ALA A 111 -4.26 0.56 -10.75
C ALA A 111 -2.90 1.23 -10.74
N THR A 112 -2.29 1.35 -9.57
CA THR A 112 -0.90 1.79 -9.43
C THR A 112 -0.19 0.86 -8.46
N VAL A 113 0.97 0.37 -8.86
CA VAL A 113 1.88 -0.37 -7.98
C VAL A 113 3.28 0.22 -8.08
N ILE A 114 3.98 0.29 -6.96
CA ILE A 114 5.34 0.80 -6.89
C ILE A 114 6.27 -0.26 -6.30
N ASN A 115 7.50 -0.30 -6.80
CA ASN A 115 8.60 -1.04 -6.20
C ASN A 115 9.50 -0.08 -5.44
N VAL A 116 9.76 -0.39 -4.18
CA VAL A 116 10.50 0.45 -3.24
C VAL A 116 11.69 -0.33 -2.70
N ALA A 117 12.89 0.23 -2.81
CA ALA A 117 14.11 -0.35 -2.26
C ALA A 117 14.06 -0.44 -0.73
N ALA A 118 14.92 -1.26 -0.14
CA ALA A 118 15.07 -1.38 1.32
C ALA A 118 15.37 -0.04 2.04
N ASN A 119 15.90 0.96 1.33
CA ASN A 119 16.20 2.29 1.85
C ASN A 119 15.06 3.31 1.66
N GLY A 120 13.90 2.91 1.12
CA GLY A 120 12.75 3.78 0.91
C GLY A 120 12.66 4.43 -0.47
N ASN A 121 13.67 4.26 -1.34
CA ASN A 121 13.65 4.83 -2.68
C ASN A 121 12.71 4.07 -3.61
N ILE A 122 11.84 4.78 -4.35
CA ILE A 122 11.01 4.18 -5.39
C ILE A 122 11.89 3.85 -6.60
N ILE A 123 11.97 2.58 -6.98
CA ILE A 123 12.79 2.08 -8.11
C ILE A 123 11.95 1.90 -9.37
N LYS A 124 10.71 1.40 -9.24
CA LYS A 124 9.79 1.17 -10.36
C LYS A 124 8.38 1.61 -10.01
N ARG A 125 7.61 1.95 -11.04
CA ARG A 125 6.20 2.27 -10.95
C ARG A 125 5.48 1.70 -12.17
N PHE A 126 4.37 1.02 -11.94
CA PHE A 126 3.46 0.58 -12.98
C PHE A 126 2.09 1.20 -12.74
N ASP A 127 1.49 1.73 -13.82
CA ASP A 127 0.19 2.38 -13.80
C ASP A 127 -0.72 1.80 -14.88
N ASP A 128 -1.99 1.65 -14.55
CA ASP A 128 -3.12 1.57 -15.45
C ASP A 128 -4.05 2.75 -15.09
N PRO A 129 -3.79 3.95 -15.63
CA PRO A 129 -4.39 5.19 -15.17
C PRO A 129 -5.91 5.26 -15.41
N ASP A 130 -6.39 4.53 -16.41
CA ASP A 130 -7.80 4.46 -16.79
C ASP A 130 -8.47 3.14 -16.36
N GLY A 131 -7.70 2.25 -15.70
CA GLY A 131 -8.19 0.96 -15.22
C GLY A 131 -8.70 0.05 -16.34
N THR A 132 -8.07 0.11 -17.50
CA THR A 132 -8.45 -0.64 -18.72
C THR A 132 -8.28 -2.14 -18.56
N VAL A 133 -7.28 -2.55 -17.78
CA VAL A 133 -6.98 -3.94 -17.42
C VAL A 133 -7.33 -4.14 -15.95
N VAL A 134 -6.65 -3.44 -15.04
CA VAL A 134 -6.88 -3.56 -13.60
C VAL A 134 -7.58 -2.31 -13.08
N SER A 135 -8.85 -2.46 -12.73
CA SER A 135 -9.69 -1.32 -12.33
C SER A 135 -9.46 -0.85 -10.89
N PHE A 136 -8.88 -1.71 -10.05
CA PHE A 136 -8.60 -1.45 -8.64
C PHE A 136 -7.60 -2.47 -8.06
N VAL A 137 -6.32 -2.13 -7.98
CA VAL A 137 -5.30 -3.04 -7.42
C VAL A 137 -5.20 -2.88 -5.91
N THR A 138 -5.11 -3.98 -5.17
CA THR A 138 -4.95 -3.98 -3.69
C THR A 138 -3.72 -4.73 -3.22
N SER A 139 -3.10 -5.55 -4.08
CA SER A 139 -1.88 -6.28 -3.76
C SER A 139 -1.01 -6.47 -4.99
N ALA A 140 0.30 -6.53 -4.76
CA ALA A 140 1.30 -6.82 -5.76
C ALA A 140 2.34 -7.76 -5.15
N LEU A 141 2.47 -8.97 -5.70
CA LEU A 141 3.34 -10.02 -5.15
C LEU A 141 4.22 -10.61 -6.26
N VAL A 142 5.52 -10.70 -5.98
CA VAL A 142 6.45 -11.41 -6.87
C VAL A 142 6.39 -12.89 -6.57
N PHE A 143 6.20 -13.69 -7.61
CA PHE A 143 6.37 -15.13 -7.54
C PHE A 143 7.05 -15.58 -8.84
N GLU A 144 8.17 -16.31 -8.68
CA GLU A 144 9.11 -16.59 -9.77
C GLU A 144 9.50 -15.28 -10.49
N ASP A 145 9.47 -15.25 -11.82
CA ASP A 145 9.86 -14.10 -12.64
C ASP A 145 8.69 -13.16 -13.01
N HIS A 146 7.61 -13.18 -12.21
CA HIS A 146 6.40 -12.42 -12.51
C HIS A 146 5.89 -11.64 -11.31
N LEU A 147 5.27 -10.50 -11.60
CA LEU A 147 4.48 -9.76 -10.63
C LEU A 147 3.00 -10.07 -10.84
N TYR A 148 2.37 -10.49 -9.75
CA TYR A 148 0.94 -10.80 -9.68
C TYR A 148 0.20 -9.66 -9.00
N LEU A 149 -0.88 -9.19 -9.62
CA LEU A 149 -1.74 -8.16 -9.06
C LEU A 149 -3.08 -8.72 -8.61
N GLY A 150 -3.37 -8.52 -7.33
CA GLY A 150 -4.67 -8.82 -6.74
C GLY A 150 -5.60 -7.60 -6.80
N SER A 151 -6.88 -7.86 -7.01
CA SER A 151 -7.93 -6.85 -7.06
C SER A 151 -9.16 -7.34 -6.27
N LEU A 152 -9.87 -6.40 -5.65
CA LEU A 152 -11.20 -6.66 -5.06
C LEU A 152 -12.36 -6.40 -6.03
N LYS A 153 -12.08 -5.84 -7.22
CA LYS A 153 -13.10 -5.46 -8.21
C LYS A 153 -13.02 -6.22 -9.53
N ASN A 154 -11.90 -6.90 -9.79
CA ASN A 154 -11.75 -7.75 -10.96
C ASN A 154 -12.03 -9.22 -10.60
N ASP A 155 -12.48 -10.00 -11.58
CA ASP A 155 -12.73 -11.45 -11.51
C ASP A 155 -11.51 -12.29 -11.95
N PHE A 156 -10.34 -11.65 -12.08
CA PHE A 156 -9.09 -12.28 -12.46
C PHE A 156 -7.90 -11.75 -11.66
N VAL A 157 -6.80 -12.49 -11.70
CA VAL A 157 -5.48 -12.05 -11.21
C VAL A 157 -4.63 -11.62 -12.39
N ALA A 158 -4.21 -10.36 -12.42
CA ALA A 158 -3.30 -9.88 -13.46
C ALA A 158 -1.88 -10.39 -13.18
N LYS A 159 -1.14 -10.68 -14.25
CA LYS A 159 0.23 -11.18 -14.19
C LYS A 159 1.05 -10.49 -15.28
N PHE A 160 2.25 -10.04 -14.94
CA PHE A 160 3.20 -9.53 -15.93
C PHE A 160 4.62 -9.98 -15.65
N PRO A 161 5.41 -10.22 -16.71
CA PRO A 161 6.81 -10.61 -16.59
C PRO A 161 7.65 -9.45 -16.05
N LEU A 162 8.62 -9.76 -15.19
CA LEU A 162 9.62 -8.80 -14.71
C LEU A 162 10.93 -8.85 -15.51
N LYS A 163 10.97 -9.69 -16.55
CA LYS A 163 12.07 -9.84 -17.53
C LYS A 163 11.83 -8.99 -18.77
#